data_AF-G6F0Z7-F1
#
_entry.id   AF-G6F0Z7-F1
#
_cell.length_a   1.000
_cell.length_b   1.000
_cell.length_c   1.000
_cell.angle_alpha   90.00
_cell.angle_beta   90.00
_cell.angle_gamma   90.00
#
_symmetry.space_group_name_H-M   'P 1'
#
loop_
_entity.id
_entity.type
_entity.pdbx_description
1 polymer ?
#
loop_
_entity_poly.entity_id
_entity_poly.type
_entity_poly.pdbx_seq_one_letter_code
_entity_poly.pdbx_strand_id
1 'polypeptide(L)' 'MCLDTINTSADEDVIGLAITCIGHIARIYKKIDTALVTPVLERKRQDIRFSGRVEDALDDITIFVKNNSYH' A
#
# COMPACT_ATOMS: atom_id res chain seq x y z
N MET A 1 4.91 -7.95 8.01
CA MET A 1 4.71 -8.97 6.95
C MET A 1 4.63 -8.33 5.57
N CYS A 2 3.52 -7.72 5.12
CA CYS A 2 3.45 -7.16 3.76
C CYS A 2 4.50 -6.07 3.48
N LEU A 3 4.72 -5.14 4.42
CA LEU A 3 5.76 -4.11 4.26
C LEU A 3 7.17 -4.71 4.16
N ASP A 4 7.47 -5.73 4.95
CA ASP A 4 8.75 -6.44 4.88
C ASP A 4 8.90 -7.14 3.53
N THR A 5 7.85 -7.81 3.07
CA THR A 5 7.80 -8.49 1.76
C THR A 5 8.06 -7.54 0.59
N ILE A 6 7.48 -6.33 0.59
CA ILE A 6 7.70 -5.32 -0.47
C ILE A 6 9.19 -4.93 -0.59
N ASN A 7 9.91 -4.92 0.54
CA ASN A 7 11.30 -4.49 0.61
C ASN A 7 12.31 -5.64 0.44
N THR A 8 11.93 -6.88 0.74
CA THR A 8 12.88 -8.00 0.88
C THR A 8 12.67 -9.16 -0.10
N SER A 9 11.47 -9.30 -0.68
CA SER A 9 11.22 -10.37 -1.65
C SER A 9 11.96 -10.12 -2.96
N ALA A 10 12.51 -11.19 -3.54
CA ALA A 10 13.05 -11.19 -4.91
C ALA A 10 11.99 -11.57 -5.96
N ASP A 11 10.86 -12.12 -5.52
CA ASP A 11 9.75 -12.54 -6.37
C ASP A 11 8.80 -11.36 -6.60
N GLU A 12 8.65 -10.97 -7.86
CA GLU A 12 7.83 -9.82 -8.29
C GLU A 12 6.34 -10.05 -8.04
N ASP A 13 5.83 -11.27 -8.20
CA ASP A 13 4.43 -11.58 -7.96
C ASP A 13 4.11 -11.48 -6.47
N VAL A 14 5.03 -11.95 -5.62
CA VAL A 14 4.91 -11.83 -4.17
C VAL A 14 4.96 -10.37 -3.71
N ILE A 15 5.84 -9.55 -4.30
CA ILE A 15 5.88 -8.10 -4.06
C ILE A 15 4.55 -7.47 -4.44
N GLY A 16 4.09 -7.73 -5.66
CA GLY A 16 2.88 -7.12 -6.19
C GLY A 16 1.64 -7.55 -5.40
N LEU A 17 1.57 -8.81 -4.94
CA LEU A 17 0.50 -9.29 -4.06
C LEU A 17 0.54 -8.57 -2.71
N ALA A 18 1.72 -8.36 -2.12
CA ALA A 18 1.85 -7.63 -0.87
C ALA A 18 1.35 -6.18 -0.98
N ILE A 19 1.57 -5.51 -2.11
CA ILE A 19 1.03 -4.17 -2.40
C ILE A 19 -0.51 -4.21 -2.47
N THR A 20 -1.08 -5.16 -3.21
CA THR A 20 -2.54 -5.35 -3.29
C THR A 20 -3.15 -5.64 -1.91
N CYS A 21 -2.49 -6.44 -1.08
CA CYS A 21 -2.95 -6.72 0.29
C CYS A 21 -3.01 -5.46 1.15
N ILE A 22 -2.07 -4.52 0.98
CA ILE A 22 -2.09 -3.24 1.70
C ILE A 22 -3.35 -2.43 1.34
N GLY A 23 -3.68 -2.32 0.05
CA GLY A 23 -4.92 -1.68 -0.40
C GLY A 23 -6.16 -2.35 0.18
N HIS A 24 -6.22 -3.69 0.12
CA HIS A 24 -7.32 -4.44 0.72
C HIS A 24 -7.47 -4.24 2.23
N ILE A 25 -6.38 -4.17 2.99
CA ILE A 25 -6.41 -3.88 4.42
C ILE A 25 -7.01 -2.48 4.64
N ALA A 26 -6.54 -1.48 3.89
CA ALA A 26 -7.06 -0.12 3.97
C ALA A 26 -8.57 -0.07 3.66
N ARG A 27 -9.01 -0.74 2.59
CA ARG A 27 -10.41 -0.81 2.18
C ARG A 27 -11.33 -1.53 3.17
N ILE A 28 -10.93 -2.72 3.62
CA ILE A 28 -11.77 -3.57 4.48
C ILE A 28 -11.87 -3.00 5.89
N TYR A 29 -10.72 -2.61 6.46
CA TYR A 29 -10.66 -2.17 7.85
C TYR A 29 -10.81 -0.66 8.02
N LYS A 30 -10.77 0.12 6.93
CA LYS A 30 -10.89 1.59 6.92
C LYS A 30 -9.87 2.29 7.83
N LYS A 31 -8.80 1.58 8.15
CA LYS A 31 -7.76 2.00 9.09
C LYS A 31 -6.46 1.34 8.70
N ILE A 32 -5.43 2.15 8.55
CA ILE A 32 -4.05 1.72 8.37
C ILE A 32 -3.14 2.84 8.87
N ASP A 33 -1.91 2.52 9.26
CA ASP A 33 -0.92 3.54 9.60
C ASP A 33 -0.36 4.16 8.31
N THR A 34 -0.93 5.28 7.89
CA THR A 34 -0.52 5.98 6.66
C THR A 34 0.88 6.56 6.77
N ALA A 35 1.32 6.95 7.97
CA ALA A 35 2.68 7.45 8.18
C ALA A 35 3.73 6.36 7.95
N LEU A 36 3.40 5.10 8.25
CA LEU A 36 4.27 3.95 8.00
C LEU A 36 4.19 3.47 6.54
N VAL A 37 2.98 3.36 5.99
CA VAL A 37 2.73 2.66 4.73
C VAL A 37 3.00 3.53 3.50
N THR A 38 2.55 4.79 3.50
CA THR A 38 2.66 5.67 2.33
C THR A 38 4.09 5.86 1.85
N PRO A 39 5.11 6.06 2.72
CA PRO A 39 6.49 6.19 2.25
C PRO A 39 7.02 4.92 1.55
N VAL A 40 6.55 3.74 1.95
CA VAL A 40 6.96 2.47 1.31
C VAL A 40 6.33 2.35 -0.07
N LEU A 41 5.04 2.66 -0.19
CA LEU A 41 4.31 2.66 -1.46
C LEU A 41 4.90 3.69 -2.42
N GLU A 42 5.12 4.94 -2.00
CA GLU A 42 5.66 5.99 -2.87
C GLU A 42 7.08 5.68 -3.38
N ARG A 43 7.93 5.05 -2.55
CA ARG A 43 9.23 4.54 -3.03
C ARG A 43 9.05 3.46 -4.09
N LYS A 44 8.09 2.55 -3.90
CA LYS A 44 7.83 1.45 -4.84
C LYS A 44 7.14 1.93 -6.12
N ARG A 45 6.42 3.05 -6.09
CA ARG A 45 5.74 3.67 -7.23
C ARG A 45 6.69 4.01 -8.38
N GLN A 46 7.96 4.28 -8.07
CA GLN A 46 8.99 4.59 -9.06
C GLN A 46 9.40 3.37 -9.91
N ASP A 47 9.02 2.17 -9.47
CA ASP A 47 9.24 0.94 -10.22
C ASP A 47 8.05 0.66 -11.13
N ILE A 48 8.27 0.76 -12.45
CA ILE A 48 7.23 0.62 -13.48
C ILE A 48 6.50 -0.73 -13.41
N ARG A 49 7.14 -1.78 -12.87
CA ARG A 49 6.50 -3.10 -12.71
C ARG A 49 5.37 -3.08 -11.68
N PHE A 50 5.44 -2.17 -10.71
CA PHE A 50 4.51 -2.10 -9.58
C PHE A 50 3.65 -0.84 -9.55
N SER A 51 3.94 0.16 -10.39
CA SER A 51 3.30 1.49 -10.33
C SER A 51 1.77 1.41 -10.32
N GLY A 52 1.17 0.62 -11.21
CA GLY A 52 -0.30 0.46 -11.26
C GLY A 52 -0.87 -0.14 -9.96
N ARG A 53 -0.24 -1.19 -9.42
CA ARG A 53 -0.69 -1.80 -8.14
C ARG A 53 -0.49 -0.85 -6.97
N VAL A 54 0.54 -0.02 -7.01
CA VAL A 54 0.79 1.00 -5.99
C VAL A 54 -0.27 2.09 -6.05
N GLU A 55 -0.61 2.56 -7.25
CA GLU A 55 -1.68 3.54 -7.46
C GLU A 55 -3.01 3.00 -6.93
N ASP A 56 -3.38 1.76 -7.28
CA ASP A 56 -4.58 1.10 -6.74
C ASP A 56 -4.59 1.08 -5.20
N ALA A 57 -3.46 0.74 -4.57
CA ALA A 57 -3.36 0.68 -3.12
C ALA A 57 -3.42 2.07 -2.45
N LEU A 58 -2.82 3.09 -3.07
CA LEU A 58 -2.89 4.48 -2.60
C LEU A 58 -4.31 5.04 -2.75
N ASP A 59 -5.03 4.68 -3.81
CA ASP A 59 -6.42 5.03 -4.03
C ASP A 59 -7.32 4.36 -2.97
N ASP A 60 -7.13 3.07 -2.68
CA ASP A 60 -7.83 2.39 -1.59
C ASP A 60 -7.59 3.10 -0.24
N ILE A 61 -6.35 3.50 0.06
CA ILE A 61 -6.04 4.26 1.27
C ILE A 61 -6.78 5.60 1.29
N THR A 62 -6.71 6.36 0.20
CA THR A 62 -7.30 7.70 0.08
C THR A 62 -8.83 7.66 0.19
N ILE A 63 -9.47 6.66 -0.42
CA ILE A 63 -10.93 6.52 -0.47
C ILE A 63 -11.48 6.00 0.87
N PHE A 64 -10.81 5.03 1.50
CA PHE A 64 -11.40 4.29 2.62
C PHE A 64 -10.86 4.66 4.00
N VAL A 65 -9.65 5.22 4.10
CA VAL A 65 -9.04 5.58 5.38
C VAL A 65 -9.35 7.04 5.69
N LYS A 66 -10.22 7.27 6.66
CA LYS A 66 -10.48 8.62 7.15
C LYS A 66 -9.28 9.10 7.96
N ASN A 67 -8.68 10.22 7.56
CA ASN A 67 -7.79 10.96 8.45
C ASN A 67 -8.64 11.48 9.62
N ASN A 68 -8.44 10.94 10.81
CA ASN A 68 -9.06 11.45 12.04
C ASN A 68 -8.42 12.79 12.45
N SER A 69 -8.57 13.79 11.59
CA SER A 69 -8.22 15.17 11.85
C SER A 69 -9.52 15.99 11.79
N TYR A 70 -10.30 15.86 12.88
CA TYR A 70 -11.47 16.69 13.26
C TYR A 70 -12.65 16.77 12.28
N HIS A 71 -13.73 16.02 12.57
CA HIS A 71 -15.05 16.52 13.02
C HIS A 71 -15.88 15.34 13.53
#